data_AF-A0A3B0RXC0-F1
#
_entry.id   AF-A0A3B0RXC0-F1
#
_cell.length_a   1.000
_cell.length_b   1.000
_cell.length_c   1.000
_cell.angle_alpha   90.00
_cell.angle_beta   90.00
_cell.angle_gamma   90.00
#
_symmetry.space_group_name_H-M   'P 1'
#
loop_
_entity.id
_entity.type
_entity.pdbx_description
1 polymer ?
#
loop_
_entity_poly.entity_id
_entity_poly.type
_entity_poly.pdbx_seq_one_letter_code
_entity_poly.pdbx_strand_id
1 'polypeptide(L)'
;MLDVQLAGVVHTVGVPSRETLEAFASDEFLTGFAYGIGALALGLVVAYLWRRRYDTPAPIVGLLLTAGVLGGLQATRGLPRDLWIGVALLAVAGALYPWARRVPFLAVVVAVPGAWWVTQGVELPGAMWVPWLLFAWIVLGAPLVTSFDRHFRDRGYGPVLVTVSIAGMFVTLPDTEEILVVFGVAVALVFLAWPKVLGSLGAVGIYPLLGALAWVIAFDGRGRESAIVGAVAALGFLV
;
A
#
# COMPACT_ATOMS: atom_id res chain seq x y z
N MET A 1 -24.86 39.49 -31.46
CA MET A 1 -24.55 39.68 -30.03
C MET A 1 -24.41 38.29 -29.41
N LEU A 2 -23.29 37.63 -29.69
CA LEU A 2 -22.92 36.30 -29.21
C LEU A 2 -21.40 36.25 -29.35
N ASP A 3 -20.70 36.89 -28.41
CA ASP A 3 -19.26 36.76 -28.27
C ASP A 3 -18.98 35.68 -27.24
N VAL A 4 -18.30 34.65 -27.76
CA VAL A 4 -17.98 33.39 -27.13
C VAL A 4 -16.80 33.60 -26.18
N GLN A 5 -17.04 33.52 -24.87
CA GLN A 5 -15.99 33.34 -23.86
C GLN A 5 -15.40 31.93 -23.96
N LEU A 6 -14.58 31.70 -24.97
CA LEU A 6 -13.60 30.60 -25.02
C LEU A 6 -12.23 31.17 -24.62
N ALA A 7 -12.09 31.58 -23.37
CA ALA A 7 -10.82 32.01 -22.79
C ALA A 7 -10.32 30.97 -21.79
N GLY A 8 -9.59 29.99 -22.32
CA GLY A 8 -8.35 29.50 -21.71
C GLY A 8 -8.42 28.89 -20.31
N VAL A 9 -8.97 27.68 -20.19
CA VAL A 9 -8.46 26.72 -19.19
C VAL A 9 -7.30 25.96 -19.84
N VAL A 10 -6.20 26.67 -20.09
CA VAL A 10 -4.92 26.00 -20.29
C VAL A 10 -4.48 25.62 -18.88
N HIS A 11 -4.75 24.37 -18.47
CA HIS A 11 -4.09 23.77 -17.33
C HIS A 11 -2.58 23.79 -17.65
N THR A 12 -1.89 24.85 -17.22
CA THR A 12 -0.45 24.83 -17.13
C THR A 12 -0.12 23.67 -16.20
N VAL A 13 0.39 22.58 -16.76
CA VAL A 13 1.04 21.52 -16.00
C VAL A 13 2.12 22.23 -15.20
N GLY A 14 1.80 22.50 -13.93
CA GLY A 14 2.65 23.28 -13.06
C GLY A 14 4.00 22.58 -12.95
N VAL A 15 5.07 23.32 -13.17
CA VAL A 15 6.42 22.84 -12.83
C VAL A 15 6.37 22.42 -11.35
N PRO A 16 6.81 21.20 -10.99
CA PRO A 16 6.81 20.75 -9.61
C PRO A 16 7.52 21.77 -8.72
N SER A 17 6.95 22.05 -7.54
CA SER A 17 7.57 22.99 -6.60
C SER A 17 8.93 22.45 -6.14
N ARG A 18 9.84 23.35 -5.74
CA ARG A 18 11.16 22.94 -5.22
C ARG A 18 11.04 21.96 -4.06
N GLU A 19 10.07 22.18 -3.18
CA GLU A 19 9.76 21.29 -2.05
C GLU A 19 9.42 19.85 -2.52
N THR A 20 8.69 19.71 -3.64
CA THR A 20 8.37 18.39 -4.19
C THR A 20 9.61 17.69 -4.76
N LEU A 21 10.50 18.46 -5.40
CA LEU A 21 11.77 17.92 -5.92
C LEU A 21 12.71 17.51 -4.78
N GLU A 22 12.75 18.29 -3.70
CA GLU A 22 13.53 17.98 -2.50
C GLU A 22 13.01 16.72 -1.80
N ALA A 23 11.69 16.53 -1.71
CA ALA A 23 11.10 15.30 -1.19
C ALA A 23 11.52 14.04 -1.98
N PHE A 24 11.63 14.12 -3.31
CA PHE A 24 12.12 12.98 -4.11
C PHE A 24 13.65 12.78 -4.06
N ALA A 25 14.39 13.77 -3.56
CA ALA A 25 15.81 13.67 -3.30
C ALA A 25 16.12 13.27 -1.84
N SER A 26 15.09 13.05 -1.02
CA SER A 26 15.26 12.75 0.40
C SER A 26 15.80 11.34 0.64
N ASP A 27 16.49 11.15 1.76
CA ASP A 27 17.08 9.87 2.14
C ASP A 27 16.00 8.80 2.36
N GLU A 28 14.80 9.19 2.78
CA GLU A 28 13.65 8.30 2.97
C GLU A 28 13.18 7.73 1.63
N PHE A 29 12.97 8.57 0.62
CA PHE A 29 12.58 8.12 -0.70
C PHE A 29 13.65 7.24 -1.33
N LEU A 30 14.93 7.64 -1.25
CA LEU A 30 16.05 6.88 -1.81
C LEU A 30 16.22 5.53 -1.13
N THR A 31 16.06 5.47 0.19
CA THR A 31 16.10 4.21 0.96
C THR A 31 14.96 3.30 0.53
N GLY A 32 13.72 3.82 0.50
CA GLY A 32 12.57 3.07 0.01
C GLY A 32 12.77 2.56 -1.42
N PHE A 33 13.28 3.40 -2.31
CA PHE A 33 13.58 3.04 -3.69
C PHE A 33 14.65 1.94 -3.78
N ALA A 34 15.73 2.00 -2.98
CA ALA A 34 16.75 0.97 -2.95
C ALA A 34 16.20 -0.41 -2.53
N TYR A 35 15.38 -0.46 -1.48
CA TYR A 35 14.66 -1.69 -1.09
C TYR A 35 13.68 -2.14 -2.16
N GLY A 36 13.02 -1.20 -2.83
CA GLY A 36 12.15 -1.43 -3.99
C GLY A 36 12.87 -2.08 -5.16
N ILE A 37 14.09 -1.64 -5.49
CA ILE A 37 14.92 -2.24 -6.55
C ILE A 37 15.34 -3.66 -6.17
N GLY A 38 15.74 -3.89 -4.92
CA GLY A 38 16.02 -5.24 -4.42
C GLY A 38 14.81 -6.17 -4.54
N ALA A 39 13.63 -5.68 -4.14
CA ALA A 39 12.38 -6.40 -4.23
C ALA A 39 11.95 -6.64 -5.70
N LEU A 40 12.17 -5.67 -6.59
CA LEU A 40 11.92 -5.79 -8.03
C LEU A 40 12.80 -6.88 -8.65
N ALA A 41 14.11 -6.88 -8.36
CA ALA A 41 15.04 -7.89 -8.86
C ALA A 41 14.62 -9.30 -8.42
N LEU A 42 14.29 -9.47 -7.14
CA LEU A 42 13.76 -10.74 -6.62
C LEU A 42 12.43 -11.11 -7.30
N GLY A 43 11.52 -10.14 -7.44
CA GLY A 43 10.23 -10.33 -8.08
C GLY A 43 10.33 -10.75 -9.54
N LEU A 44 11.29 -10.21 -10.31
CA LEU A 44 11.54 -10.62 -11.69
C LEU A 44 11.99 -12.09 -11.77
N VAL A 45 12.88 -12.52 -10.86
CA VAL A 45 13.31 -13.92 -10.78
C VAL A 45 12.14 -14.84 -10.46
N VAL A 46 11.35 -14.50 -9.42
CA VAL A 46 10.21 -15.32 -9.03
C VAL A 46 9.13 -15.33 -10.11
N ALA A 47 8.82 -14.19 -10.73
CA ALA A 47 7.84 -14.09 -11.81
C ALA A 47 8.27 -14.90 -13.05
N TYR A 48 9.56 -14.91 -13.37
CA TYR A 48 10.11 -15.73 -14.44
C TYR A 48 9.91 -17.23 -14.18
N LEU A 49 10.28 -17.69 -12.98
CA LEU A 49 10.10 -19.09 -12.57
C LEU A 49 8.62 -19.48 -12.50
N TRP A 50 7.78 -18.57 -12.03
CA TRP A 50 6.33 -18.77 -11.93
C TRP A 50 5.68 -18.92 -13.30
N ARG A 51 6.00 -18.02 -14.25
CA ARG A 51 5.47 -18.08 -15.62
C ARG A 51 5.84 -19.37 -16.33
N ARG A 52 7.06 -19.88 -16.12
CA ARG A 52 7.48 -21.19 -16.65
C ARG A 52 6.60 -22.35 -16.16
N ARG A 53 5.95 -22.21 -14.99
CA ARG A 53 5.18 -23.30 -14.37
C ARG A 53 3.65 -23.15 -14.49
N TYR A 54 3.13 -21.92 -14.45
CA TYR A 54 1.70 -21.64 -14.24
C TYR A 54 1.07 -20.67 -15.25
N ASP A 55 1.81 -20.18 -16.25
CA ASP A 55 1.37 -19.25 -17.32
C ASP A 55 0.42 -18.11 -16.88
N THR A 56 0.58 -17.65 -15.63
CA THR A 56 -0.25 -16.62 -15.00
C THR A 56 0.65 -15.62 -14.27
N PRO A 57 0.19 -14.37 -14.01
CA PRO A 57 0.97 -13.40 -13.25
C PRO A 57 1.28 -13.91 -11.83
N ALA A 58 2.51 -13.72 -11.33
CA ALA A 58 2.90 -14.22 -10.01
C ALA A 58 2.24 -13.41 -8.87
N PRO A 59 1.54 -14.04 -7.91
CA PRO A 59 0.81 -13.33 -6.84
C PRO A 59 1.74 -12.95 -5.67
N ILE A 60 2.79 -12.18 -5.96
CA ILE A 60 3.91 -11.91 -5.04
C ILE A 60 4.11 -10.43 -4.76
N VAL A 61 3.50 -9.53 -5.54
CA VAL A 61 3.82 -8.09 -5.50
C VAL A 61 3.45 -7.49 -4.15
N GLY A 62 2.33 -7.91 -3.53
CA GLY A 62 1.94 -7.43 -2.21
C GLY A 62 2.92 -7.86 -1.11
N LEU A 63 3.48 -9.06 -1.20
CA LEU A 63 4.50 -9.54 -0.27
C LEU A 63 5.81 -8.78 -0.44
N LEU A 64 6.23 -8.56 -1.69
CA LEU A 64 7.43 -7.78 -2.01
C LEU A 64 7.29 -6.33 -1.56
N LEU A 65 6.11 -5.71 -1.76
CA LEU A 65 5.78 -4.38 -1.27
C LEU A 65 5.89 -4.34 0.25
N THR A 66 5.21 -5.26 0.95
CA THR A 66 5.25 -5.32 2.41
C THR A 66 6.69 -5.49 2.92
N ALA A 67 7.45 -6.43 2.36
CA ALA A 67 8.81 -6.69 2.78
C ALA A 67 9.75 -5.50 2.50
N GLY A 68 9.61 -4.85 1.33
CA GLY A 68 10.37 -3.66 0.98
C GLY A 68 10.04 -2.48 1.88
N VAL A 69 8.75 -2.26 2.18
CA VAL A 69 8.28 -1.22 3.11
C VAL A 69 8.84 -1.45 4.51
N LEU A 70 8.66 -2.65 5.07
CA LEU A 70 9.15 -2.94 6.41
C LEU A 70 10.68 -2.90 6.49
N GLY A 71 11.38 -3.36 5.45
CA GLY A 71 12.83 -3.26 5.35
C GLY A 71 13.32 -1.81 5.31
N GLY A 72 12.69 -0.97 4.49
CA GLY A 72 13.01 0.45 4.38
C GLY A 72 12.74 1.20 5.69
N LEU A 73 11.55 1.02 6.29
CA LEU A 73 11.18 1.67 7.55
C LEU A 73 12.03 1.19 8.73
N GLN A 74 12.41 -0.09 8.75
CA GLN A 74 13.33 -0.62 9.75
C GLN A 74 14.71 0.03 9.66
N ALA A 75 15.18 0.36 8.46
CA ALA A 75 16.45 1.01 8.25
C ALA A 75 16.44 2.50 8.62
N THR A 76 15.31 3.20 8.43
CA THR A 76 15.20 4.64 8.69
C THR A 76 14.82 4.99 10.12
N ARG A 77 13.81 4.31 10.71
CA ARG A 77 13.27 4.67 12.04
C ARG A 77 13.27 3.53 13.06
N GLY A 78 13.44 2.28 12.61
CA GLY A 78 13.35 1.10 13.47
C GLY A 78 11.90 0.79 13.86
N LEU A 79 11.44 -0.44 13.60
CA LEU A 79 10.03 -0.78 13.76
C LEU A 79 9.74 -1.44 15.12
N PRO A 80 8.57 -1.16 15.72
CA PRO A 80 8.16 -1.84 16.94
C PRO A 80 7.91 -3.33 16.66
N ARG A 81 8.24 -4.19 17.64
CA ARG A 81 8.04 -5.65 17.55
C ARG A 81 6.58 -6.01 17.27
N ASP A 82 5.63 -5.23 17.78
CA ASP A 82 4.21 -5.47 17.60
C ASP A 82 3.75 -5.36 16.15
N LEU A 83 4.36 -4.45 15.37
CA LEU A 83 4.06 -4.35 13.94
C LEU A 83 4.46 -5.64 13.21
N TRP A 84 5.63 -6.20 13.51
CA TRP A 84 6.09 -7.47 12.92
C TRP A 84 5.15 -8.62 13.25
N ILE A 85 4.67 -8.72 14.50
CA ILE A 85 3.71 -9.75 14.91
C ILE A 85 2.39 -9.56 14.16
N GLY A 86 1.85 -8.34 14.13
CA GLY A 86 0.60 -8.02 13.44
C GLY A 86 0.65 -8.33 11.94
N VAL A 87 1.72 -7.89 11.26
CA VAL A 87 1.96 -8.19 9.83
C VAL A 87 2.10 -9.69 9.61
N ALA A 88 2.82 -10.42 10.46
CA ALA A 88 2.96 -11.87 10.32
C ALA A 88 1.61 -12.59 10.45
N LEU A 89 0.78 -12.20 11.42
CA LEU A 89 -0.58 -12.73 11.57
C LEU A 89 -1.46 -12.40 10.36
N LEU A 90 -1.34 -11.19 9.80
CA LEU A 90 -2.05 -10.80 8.58
C LEU A 90 -1.57 -11.59 7.36
N ALA A 91 -0.29 -11.89 7.24
CA ALA A 91 0.24 -12.75 6.18
C ALA A 91 -0.35 -14.18 6.28
N VAL A 92 -0.48 -14.73 7.49
CA VAL A 92 -1.17 -16.01 7.73
C VAL A 92 -2.64 -15.91 7.32
N ALA A 93 -3.33 -14.81 7.64
CA ALA A 93 -4.71 -14.58 7.20
C ALA A 93 -4.84 -14.56 5.67
N GLY A 94 -3.94 -13.85 4.99
CA GLY A 94 -3.87 -13.82 3.53
C GLY A 94 -3.55 -15.19 2.92
N ALA A 95 -2.69 -15.99 3.56
CA ALA A 95 -2.43 -17.38 3.17
C ALA A 95 -3.69 -18.24 3.30
N LEU A 96 -4.47 -18.08 4.37
CA LEU A 96 -5.69 -18.84 4.62
C LEU A 96 -6.89 -18.38 3.75
N TYR A 97 -6.81 -17.22 3.10
CA TYR A 97 -7.87 -16.64 2.29
C TYR A 97 -8.52 -17.59 1.25
N PRO A 98 -7.79 -18.42 0.47
CA PRO A 98 -8.37 -19.31 -0.52
C PRO A 98 -9.37 -20.31 0.06
N TRP A 99 -9.15 -20.75 1.30
CA TRP A 99 -10.05 -21.61 2.07
C TRP A 99 -11.12 -20.78 2.77
N ALA A 100 -10.72 -19.69 3.42
CA ALA A 100 -11.59 -18.84 4.21
C ALA A 100 -12.74 -18.24 3.38
N ARG A 101 -12.49 -17.84 2.13
CA ARG A 101 -13.51 -17.25 1.26
C ARG A 101 -14.68 -18.19 0.91
N ARG A 102 -14.57 -19.49 1.17
CA ARG A 102 -15.65 -20.46 0.94
C ARG A 102 -16.71 -20.40 2.05
N VAL A 103 -16.35 -19.84 3.21
CA VAL A 103 -17.24 -19.69 4.36
C VAL A 103 -17.52 -18.20 4.55
N PRO A 104 -18.79 -17.77 4.65
CA PRO A 104 -19.13 -16.37 4.91
C PRO A 104 -18.38 -15.86 6.14
N PHE A 105 -17.85 -14.64 6.06
CA PHE A 105 -17.15 -13.93 7.13
C PHE A 105 -15.84 -14.55 7.66
N LEU A 106 -15.48 -15.79 7.30
CA LEU A 106 -14.26 -16.42 7.83
C LEU A 106 -12.99 -15.65 7.41
N ALA A 107 -12.95 -15.10 6.19
CA ALA A 107 -11.84 -14.27 5.71
C ALA A 107 -11.66 -12.97 6.52
N VAL A 108 -12.74 -12.47 7.11
CA VAL A 108 -12.79 -11.28 7.98
C VAL A 108 -12.30 -11.67 9.38
N VAL A 109 -12.84 -12.75 9.94
CA VAL A 109 -12.49 -13.24 11.29
C VAL A 109 -11.00 -13.57 11.42
N VAL A 110 -10.39 -14.20 10.41
CA VAL A 110 -8.97 -14.57 10.46
C VAL A 110 -8.05 -13.33 10.40
N ALA A 111 -8.53 -12.20 9.86
CA ALA A 111 -7.78 -10.93 9.84
C ALA A 111 -7.73 -10.23 11.20
N VAL A 112 -8.74 -10.47 12.06
CA VAL A 112 -8.96 -9.75 13.32
C VAL A 112 -7.72 -9.76 14.24
N PRO A 113 -7.06 -10.90 14.51
CA PRO A 113 -5.93 -10.91 15.44
C PRO A 113 -4.76 -10.05 14.97
N GLY A 114 -4.44 -10.10 13.67
CA GLY A 114 -3.37 -9.29 13.09
C GLY A 114 -3.72 -7.81 13.03
N ALA A 115 -4.95 -7.47 12.63
CA ALA A 115 -5.44 -6.09 12.62
C ALA A 115 -5.46 -5.48 14.02
N TRP A 116 -5.86 -6.25 15.04
CA TRP A 116 -5.82 -5.83 16.43
C TRP A 116 -4.39 -5.47 16.86
N TRP A 117 -3.42 -6.35 16.58
CA TRP A 117 -2.03 -6.12 16.97
C TRP A 117 -1.41 -4.88 16.32
N VAL A 118 -1.70 -4.64 15.04
CA VAL A 118 -1.22 -3.46 14.32
C VAL A 118 -1.80 -2.17 14.90
N THR A 119 -3.09 -2.17 15.24
CA THR A 119 -3.81 -0.95 15.61
C THR A 119 -3.68 -0.58 17.09
N GLN A 120 -3.44 -1.55 17.98
CA GLN A 120 -3.21 -1.28 19.40
C GLN A 120 -1.88 -0.54 19.67
N GLY A 121 -0.88 -0.70 18.80
CA GLY A 121 0.40 0.02 18.92
C GLY A 121 0.34 1.50 18.53
N VAL A 122 -0.82 2.00 18.10
CA VAL A 122 -1.01 3.39 17.68
C VAL A 122 -1.54 4.21 18.86
N GLU A 123 -0.63 4.87 19.58
CA GLU A 123 -1.01 5.86 20.59
C GLU A 123 -1.25 7.22 19.92
N LEU A 124 -2.52 7.63 19.82
CA LEU A 124 -2.95 8.94 19.34
C LEU A 124 -3.80 9.63 20.42
N PRO A 125 -3.21 10.54 21.23
CA PRO A 125 -3.96 11.26 22.25
C PRO A 125 -5.12 12.04 21.63
N GLY A 126 -6.36 11.73 22.06
CA GLY A 126 -7.58 12.45 21.63
C GLY A 126 -8.34 11.82 20.45
N ALA A 127 -7.73 10.91 19.68
CA ALA A 127 -8.32 10.37 18.45
C ALA A 127 -8.71 8.88 18.57
N MET A 128 -9.52 8.54 19.56
CA MET A 128 -9.88 7.13 19.86
C MET A 128 -10.58 6.41 18.70
N TRP A 129 -11.14 7.15 17.73
CA TRP A 129 -11.81 6.58 16.57
C TRP A 129 -10.83 6.09 15.49
N VAL A 130 -9.59 6.59 15.46
CA VAL A 130 -8.60 6.26 14.42
C VAL A 130 -8.22 4.78 14.44
N PRO A 131 -7.87 4.15 15.58
CA PRO A 131 -7.58 2.72 15.62
C PRO A 131 -8.74 1.87 15.10
N TRP A 132 -9.98 2.26 15.40
CA TRP A 132 -11.17 1.55 14.92
C TRP A 132 -11.38 1.70 13.42
N LEU A 133 -11.14 2.89 12.85
CA LEU A 133 -11.19 3.09 11.40
C LEU A 133 -10.16 2.21 10.69
N LEU A 134 -8.91 2.24 11.16
CA LEU A 134 -7.82 1.45 10.58
C LEU A 134 -8.05 -0.05 10.75
N PHE A 135 -8.56 -0.47 11.90
CA PHE A 135 -8.95 -1.85 12.16
C PHE A 135 -10.03 -2.30 11.18
N ALA A 136 -11.10 -1.51 11.03
CA ALA A 136 -12.17 -1.80 10.07
C ALA A 136 -11.62 -1.85 8.63
N TRP A 137 -10.72 -0.94 8.26
CA TRP A 137 -10.09 -0.92 6.95
C TRP A 137 -9.25 -2.18 6.68
N ILE A 138 -8.43 -2.64 7.63
CA ILE A 138 -7.66 -3.89 7.45
C ILE A 138 -8.61 -5.09 7.31
N VAL A 139 -9.59 -5.20 8.22
CA VAL A 139 -10.47 -6.36 8.35
C VAL A 139 -11.46 -6.49 7.18
N LEU A 140 -12.00 -5.37 6.69
CA LEU A 140 -12.93 -5.34 5.56
C LEU A 140 -12.22 -5.12 4.23
N GLY A 141 -11.23 -4.22 4.20
CA GLY A 141 -10.49 -3.86 3.00
C GLY A 141 -9.62 -5.02 2.49
N ALA A 142 -8.97 -5.80 3.35
CA ALA A 142 -8.09 -6.87 2.85
C ALA A 142 -8.83 -7.94 2.01
N PRO A 143 -9.99 -8.48 2.43
CA PRO A 143 -10.82 -9.34 1.58
C PRO A 143 -11.30 -8.67 0.28
N LEU A 144 -11.66 -7.38 0.34
CA LEU A 144 -12.18 -6.62 -0.79
C LEU A 144 -11.09 -6.35 -1.84
N VAL A 145 -9.95 -5.81 -1.42
CA VAL A 145 -8.77 -5.60 -2.28
C VAL A 145 -8.27 -6.92 -2.85
N THR A 146 -8.34 -8.01 -2.08
CA THR A 146 -8.02 -9.36 -2.59
C THR A 146 -9.01 -9.82 -3.65
N SER A 147 -10.30 -9.51 -3.51
CA SER A 147 -11.30 -9.81 -4.53
C SER A 147 -11.05 -8.99 -5.80
N PHE A 148 -10.75 -7.70 -5.65
CA PHE A 148 -10.41 -6.79 -6.74
C PHE A 148 -9.17 -7.25 -7.51
N ASP A 149 -8.05 -7.51 -6.82
CA ASP A 149 -6.79 -7.98 -7.45
C ASP A 149 -7.00 -9.29 -8.21
N ARG A 150 -7.82 -10.20 -7.67
CA ARG A 150 -8.16 -11.46 -8.37
C ARG A 150 -8.99 -11.23 -9.63
N HIS A 151 -9.90 -10.26 -9.61
CA HIS A 151 -10.76 -9.95 -10.76
C HIS A 151 -9.98 -9.26 -11.88
N PHE A 152 -9.05 -8.36 -11.53
CA PHE A 152 -8.25 -7.57 -12.48
C PHE A 152 -6.80 -8.04 -12.63
N ARG A 153 -6.50 -9.26 -12.16
CA ARG A 153 -5.17 -9.86 -12.14
C ARG A 153 -4.43 -9.74 -13.47
N ASP A 154 -5.11 -10.07 -14.55
CA ASP A 154 -4.50 -10.17 -15.88
C ASP A 154 -4.23 -8.81 -16.53
N ARG A 155 -4.75 -7.73 -15.93
CA ARG A 155 -4.53 -6.34 -16.38
C ARG A 155 -3.47 -5.60 -15.57
N GLY A 156 -3.01 -6.17 -14.45
CA GLY A 156 -1.99 -5.53 -13.60
C GLY A 156 -2.47 -4.30 -12.84
N TYR A 157 -3.78 -4.07 -12.72
CA TYR A 157 -4.33 -2.88 -12.09
C TYR A 157 -4.01 -2.77 -10.60
N GLY A 158 -3.92 -3.88 -9.88
CA GLY A 158 -3.67 -3.89 -8.43
C GLY A 158 -2.43 -3.07 -8.04
N PRO A 159 -1.21 -3.46 -8.48
CA PRO A 159 0.01 -2.73 -8.11
C PRO A 159 0.06 -1.27 -8.59
N VAL A 160 -0.49 -0.98 -9.78
CA VAL A 160 -0.57 0.38 -10.32
C VAL A 160 -1.46 1.26 -9.44
N LEU A 161 -2.68 0.79 -9.13
CA LEU A 161 -3.62 1.52 -8.30
C LEU A 161 -3.11 1.68 -6.87
N VAL A 162 -2.42 0.68 -6.30
CA VAL A 162 -1.78 0.81 -4.99
C VAL A 162 -0.76 1.95 -5.01
N THR A 163 0.05 2.04 -6.06
CA THR A 163 1.06 3.11 -6.19
C THR A 163 0.40 4.47 -6.33
N VAL A 164 -0.70 4.58 -7.09
CA VAL A 164 -1.49 5.81 -7.21
C VAL A 164 -2.15 6.18 -5.88
N SER A 165 -2.69 5.22 -5.14
CA SER A 165 -3.25 5.45 -3.80
C SER A 165 -2.19 5.94 -2.83
N ILE A 166 -0.98 5.36 -2.84
CA ILE A 166 0.15 5.82 -2.02
C ILE A 166 0.55 7.26 -2.39
N ALA A 167 0.56 7.61 -3.68
CA ALA A 167 0.78 9.00 -4.09
C ALA A 167 -0.32 9.94 -3.56
N GLY A 168 -1.59 9.48 -3.55
CA GLY A 168 -2.69 10.20 -2.92
C GLY A 168 -2.48 10.38 -1.41
N MET A 169 -2.01 9.33 -0.71
CA MET A 169 -1.68 9.39 0.70
C MET A 169 -0.58 10.43 0.99
N PHE A 170 0.49 10.44 0.19
CA PHE A 170 1.58 11.42 0.30
C PHE A 170 1.08 12.87 0.23
N VAL A 171 0.09 13.16 -0.61
CA VAL A 171 -0.49 14.51 -0.71
C VAL A 171 -1.39 14.85 0.50
N THR A 172 -1.96 13.84 1.17
CA THR A 172 -2.87 14.05 2.31
C THR A 172 -2.18 14.10 3.68
N LEU A 173 -1.10 13.34 3.86
CA LEU A 173 -0.43 13.20 5.15
C LEU A 173 0.44 14.42 5.48
N PRO A 174 0.42 14.92 6.73
CA PRO A 174 1.20 16.09 7.14
C PRO A 174 2.69 15.79 7.34
N ASP A 175 3.03 14.63 7.91
CA ASP A 175 4.39 14.08 7.91
C ASP A 175 4.53 13.16 6.69
N THR A 176 5.67 13.23 6.01
CA THR A 176 5.87 12.51 4.75
C THR A 176 7.03 11.52 4.76
N GLU A 177 7.77 11.41 5.87
CA GLU A 177 8.98 10.59 5.92
C GLU A 177 8.67 9.11 5.64
N GLU A 178 7.71 8.49 6.33
CA GLU A 178 7.40 7.08 6.13
C GLU A 178 6.68 6.80 4.82
N ILE A 179 5.71 7.63 4.44
CA ILE A 179 5.01 7.46 3.17
C ILE A 179 5.96 7.65 1.97
N LEU A 180 7.02 8.44 2.08
CA LEU A 180 8.06 8.54 1.04
C LEU A 180 8.86 7.24 0.89
N VAL A 181 9.21 6.57 2.00
CA VAL A 181 9.80 5.22 1.94
C VAL A 181 8.86 4.26 1.21
N VAL A 182 7.57 4.27 1.59
CA VAL A 182 6.55 3.41 0.97
C VAL A 182 6.40 3.71 -0.53
N PHE A 183 6.40 4.99 -0.90
CA PHE A 183 6.29 5.43 -2.28
C PHE A 183 7.51 5.02 -3.11
N GLY A 184 8.73 5.16 -2.58
CA GLY A 184 9.95 4.69 -3.23
C GLY A 184 9.91 3.19 -3.54
N VAL A 185 9.45 2.37 -2.58
CA VAL A 185 9.27 0.92 -2.79
C VAL A 185 8.21 0.64 -3.86
N ALA A 186 7.07 1.35 -3.80
CA ALA A 186 5.94 1.15 -4.71
C ALA A 186 6.28 1.51 -6.16
N VAL A 187 6.98 2.63 -6.38
CA VAL A 187 7.42 3.06 -7.71
C VAL A 187 8.30 2.01 -8.38
N ALA A 188 9.25 1.42 -7.65
CA ALA A 188 10.08 0.36 -8.21
C ALA A 188 9.26 -0.91 -8.55
N LEU A 189 8.35 -1.31 -7.65
CA LEU A 189 7.57 -2.55 -7.84
C LEU A 189 6.43 -2.43 -8.86
N VAL A 190 6.01 -1.21 -9.23
CA VAL A 190 5.02 -1.00 -10.30
C VAL A 190 5.47 -1.62 -11.62
N PHE A 191 6.78 -1.71 -11.85
CA PHE A 191 7.37 -2.31 -13.04
C PHE A 191 7.15 -3.83 -13.17
N LEU A 192 6.72 -4.51 -12.09
CA LEU A 192 6.28 -5.92 -12.18
C LEU A 192 4.87 -6.06 -12.77
N ALA A 193 4.06 -4.99 -12.75
CA ALA A 193 2.71 -5.02 -13.28
C ALA A 193 2.58 -4.31 -14.64
N TRP A 194 3.47 -3.36 -14.92
CA TRP A 194 3.48 -2.56 -16.14
C TRP A 194 4.92 -2.40 -16.67
N PRO A 195 5.20 -2.48 -17.98
CA PRO A 195 4.27 -2.55 -19.11
C PRO A 195 3.77 -3.96 -19.43
N LYS A 196 4.41 -5.00 -18.89
CA LYS A 196 3.94 -6.38 -18.98
C LYS A 196 3.50 -6.86 -17.61
N VAL A 197 2.33 -7.49 -17.55
CA VAL A 197 1.76 -8.00 -16.30
C VAL A 197 2.51 -9.26 -15.86
N LEU A 198 3.61 -9.09 -15.12
CA LEU A 198 4.43 -10.19 -14.59
C LEU A 198 3.97 -10.63 -13.20
N GLY A 199 3.42 -9.71 -12.40
CA GLY A 199 2.95 -9.97 -11.04
C GLY A 199 1.58 -9.37 -10.73
N SER A 200 0.93 -9.92 -9.71
CA SER A 200 -0.25 -9.37 -9.06
C SER A 200 -0.01 -9.25 -7.55
N LEU A 201 -0.88 -8.53 -6.83
CA LEU A 201 -0.65 -8.29 -5.40
C LEU A 201 -0.69 -9.59 -4.59
N GLY A 202 -1.72 -10.43 -4.84
CA GLY A 202 -1.90 -11.71 -4.16
C GLY A 202 -2.42 -11.58 -2.73
N ALA A 203 -3.32 -12.48 -2.34
CA ALA A 203 -3.97 -12.45 -1.01
C ALA A 203 -2.98 -12.44 0.15
N VAL A 204 -1.91 -13.23 0.06
CA VAL A 204 -0.87 -13.34 1.10
C VAL A 204 -0.15 -12.02 1.33
N GLY A 205 -0.03 -11.19 0.29
CA GLY A 205 0.63 -9.89 0.34
C GLY A 205 -0.29 -8.73 0.69
N ILE A 206 -1.56 -8.77 0.28
CA ILE A 206 -2.51 -7.66 0.48
C ILE A 206 -2.80 -7.42 1.97
N TYR A 207 -3.03 -8.50 2.72
CA TYR A 207 -3.33 -8.41 4.16
C TYR A 207 -2.22 -7.70 4.95
N PRO A 208 -0.96 -8.17 4.91
CA PRO A 208 0.13 -7.51 5.62
C PRO A 208 0.44 -6.12 5.05
N LEU A 209 0.26 -5.89 3.74
CA LEU A 209 0.42 -4.57 3.12
C LEU A 209 -0.55 -3.55 3.73
N LEU A 210 -1.85 -3.89 3.82
CA LEU A 210 -2.82 -2.98 4.44
C LEU A 210 -2.54 -2.73 5.92
N GLY A 211 -2.00 -3.72 6.63
CA GLY A 211 -1.51 -3.54 8.00
C GLY A 211 -0.34 -2.55 8.07
N ALA A 212 0.67 -2.69 7.22
CA ALA A 212 1.80 -1.78 7.15
C ALA A 212 1.36 -0.35 6.76
N LEU A 213 0.48 -0.21 5.76
CA LEU A 213 -0.06 1.08 5.36
C LEU A 213 -0.91 1.73 6.46
N ALA A 214 -1.72 0.95 7.18
CA ALA A 214 -2.48 1.46 8.32
C ALA A 214 -1.57 2.02 9.41
N TRP A 215 -0.45 1.34 9.70
CA TRP A 215 0.56 1.84 10.64
C TRP A 215 1.19 3.16 10.15
N VAL A 216 1.56 3.25 8.87
CA VAL A 216 2.08 4.49 8.27
C VAL A 216 1.06 5.61 8.33
N ILE A 217 -0.20 5.35 7.98
CA ILE A 217 -1.29 6.35 8.06
C ILE A 217 -1.44 6.89 9.48
N ALA A 218 -1.39 6.00 10.48
CA ALA A 218 -1.46 6.39 11.88
C ALA A 218 -0.26 7.22 12.33
N PHE A 219 0.94 6.86 11.88
CA PHE A 219 2.18 7.51 12.26
C PHE A 219 2.31 8.90 11.62
N ASP A 220 2.10 8.97 10.32
CA ASP A 220 2.25 10.17 9.51
C ASP A 220 1.07 11.13 9.66
N GLY A 221 -0.11 10.59 9.99
CA GLY A 221 -1.32 11.36 10.25
C GLY A 221 -1.34 12.08 11.59
N ARG A 222 -0.28 11.94 12.42
CA ARG A 222 -0.19 12.61 13.72
C ARG A 222 -0.30 14.12 13.55
N GLY A 223 -1.13 14.73 14.38
CA GLY A 223 -1.37 16.18 14.36
C GLY A 223 -2.46 16.66 13.39
N ARG A 224 -2.96 15.80 12.48
CA ARG A 224 -4.10 16.17 11.60
C ARG A 224 -5.01 14.97 11.30
N GLU A 225 -5.99 14.74 12.16
CA GLU A 225 -6.89 13.57 12.04
C GLU A 225 -7.66 13.52 10.70
N SER A 226 -7.97 14.67 10.08
CA SER A 226 -8.62 14.72 8.76
C SER A 226 -7.75 14.16 7.64
N ALA A 227 -6.42 14.18 7.78
CA ALA A 227 -5.48 13.57 6.82
C ALA A 227 -5.62 12.05 6.79
N ILE A 228 -5.89 11.43 7.95
CA ILE A 228 -6.07 9.98 8.08
C ILE A 228 -7.28 9.52 7.27
N VAL A 229 -8.38 10.27 7.32
CA VAL A 229 -9.57 9.99 6.51
C VAL A 229 -9.24 10.12 5.02
N GLY A 230 -8.50 11.16 4.62
CA GLY A 230 -8.05 11.34 3.24
C GLY A 230 -7.16 10.19 2.74
N ALA A 231 -6.21 9.74 3.57
CA ALA A 231 -5.30 8.65 3.24
C ALA A 231 -6.04 7.30 3.12
N VAL A 232 -6.97 7.01 4.03
CA VAL A 232 -7.83 5.81 3.94
C VAL A 232 -8.74 5.89 2.71
N ALA A 233 -9.32 7.05 2.42
CA ALA A 233 -10.13 7.26 1.22
C ALA A 233 -9.34 7.06 -0.08
N ALA A 234 -8.05 7.47 -0.10
CA ALA A 234 -7.16 7.22 -1.25
C ALA A 234 -6.95 5.71 -1.50
N LEU A 235 -6.96 4.87 -0.46
CA LEU A 235 -6.92 3.42 -0.62
C LEU A 235 -8.26 2.83 -1.12
N GLY A 236 -9.36 3.58 -1.04
CA GLY A 236 -10.68 3.19 -1.53
C GLY A 236 -10.73 2.89 -3.04
N PHE A 237 -9.77 3.36 -3.84
CA PHE A 237 -9.64 3.01 -5.26
C PHE A 237 -9.38 1.51 -5.51
N LEU A 238 -9.01 0.76 -4.48
CA LEU A 238 -8.66 -0.67 -4.57
C LEU A 238 -9.81 -1.63 -4.21
N VAL A 239 -10.99 -1.10 -3.88
CA VAL A 239 -12.13 -1.85 -3.36
C VAL A 239 -13.27 -1.90 -4.37
#